data_AF-A0A6B3EWL8-F1
#
_entry.id   AF-A0A6B3EWL8-F1
#
_cell.length_a   1.000
_cell.length_b   1.000
_cell.length_c   1.000
_cell.angle_alpha   90.00
_cell.angle_beta   90.00
_cell.angle_gamma   90.00
#
_symmetry.space_group_name_H-M   'P 1'
#
loop_
_entity.id
_entity.type
_entity.pdbx_description
1 polymer ?
#
loop_
_entity_poly.entity_id
_entity_poly.type
_entity_poly.pdbx_seq_one_letter_code
_entity_poly.pdbx_strand_id
1 'polypeptide(L)' 'FSVDDVDSTADALIRRDGTVLAPPFDMVAGRMAVVADPEGARFAVIKPPSR' A
#
# COMPACT_ATOMS: atom_id res chain seq x y z
N PHE A 1 5.55 -2.76 -4.59
CA PHE A 1 5.90 -1.50 -5.26
C PHE A 1 6.44 -0.51 -4.24
N SER A 2 7.57 0.13 -4.52
CA SER A 2 8.10 1.20 -3.66
C SER A 2 7.35 2.49 -3.95
N VAL A 3 6.93 3.22 -2.91
CA VAL A 3 6.20 4.49 -3.02
C VAL A 3 6.70 5.50 -2.00
N ASP A 4 6.48 6.79 -2.26
CA ASP A 4 6.89 7.88 -1.35
C ASP A 4 5.96 8.01 -0.13
N ASP A 5 4.70 7.61 -0.30
CA ASP A 5 3.65 7.66 0.72
C ASP A 5 2.70 6.46 0.57
N VAL A 6 2.66 5.61 1.59
CA VAL A 6 1.88 4.38 1.61
C VAL A 6 0.40 4.67 1.85
N ASP A 7 0.07 5.60 2.76
CA ASP A 7 -1.30 5.96 3.11
C ASP A 7 -1.99 6.62 1.92
N SER A 8 -1.33 7.61 1.31
CA SER A 8 -1.85 8.27 0.10
C SER A 8 -2.03 7.29 -1.07
N THR A 9 -1.15 6.30 -1.20
CA THR A 9 -1.27 5.27 -2.25
C THR A 9 -2.45 4.34 -1.99
N ALA A 10 -2.63 3.90 -0.75
CA ALA A 10 -3.77 3.06 -0.35
C ALA A 10 -5.11 3.80 -0.56
N ASP A 11 -5.18 5.08 -0.17
CA ASP A 11 -6.37 5.91 -0.39
C ASP A 11 -6.68 6.11 -1.88
N ALA A 12 -5.64 6.30 -2.70
CA ALA A 12 -5.80 6.41 -4.15
C ALA A 12 -6.33 5.13 -4.80
N LEU A 13 -5.98 3.96 -4.24
CA LEU A 13 -6.50 2.67 -4.68
C LEU A 13 -7.97 2.51 -4.33
N ILE A 14 -8.38 2.85 -3.10
CA ILE A 14 -9.79 2.81 -2.69
C ILE A 14 -10.65 3.69 -3.61
N ARG A 15 -10.18 4.90 -3.96
CA ARG A 15 -10.90 5.80 -4.88
C ARG A 15 -11.06 5.26 -6.31
N ARG A 16 -10.35 4.18 -6.66
CA ARG A 16 -10.40 3.52 -7.98
C ARG A 16 -10.95 2.10 -7.89
N ASP A 17 -11.83 1.85 -6.91
CA ASP A 17 -12.47 0.56 -6.66
C ASP A 17 -11.49 -0.58 -6.29
N GLY A 18 -10.28 -0.22 -5.87
CA GLY A 18 -9.33 -1.14 -5.25
C GLY A 18 -9.70 -1.45 -3.81
N THR A 19 -9.13 -2.52 -3.27
CA THR A 19 -9.39 -2.99 -1.90
C THR A 19 -8.12 -2.92 -1.06
N VAL A 20 -8.26 -2.47 0.19
CA VAL A 20 -7.21 -2.61 1.21
C VAL A 20 -7.40 -3.94 1.93
N LEU A 21 -6.42 -4.84 1.80
CA LEU A 21 -6.42 -6.16 2.44
C LEU A 21 -5.74 -6.12 3.81
N ALA A 22 -4.70 -5.30 3.93
CA ALA A 22 -4.08 -4.93 5.20
C ALA A 22 -3.86 -3.42 5.20
N PRO A 23 -4.46 -2.66 6.14
CA PRO A 23 -4.30 -1.21 6.22
C PRO A 23 -2.84 -0.82 6.45
N PRO A 24 -2.41 0.40 6.11
CA PRO A 24 -1.03 0.84 6.33
C PRO A 24 -0.53 0.57 7.75
N PHE A 25 0.63 -0.07 7.86
CA PHE A 25 1.27 -0.41 9.12
C PHE A 25 2.79 -0.27 9.05
N ASP A 26 3.41 -0.05 10.21
CA ASP A 26 4.85 0.13 10.34
C ASP A 26 5.56 -1.21 10.62
N MET A 27 6.75 -1.38 10.04
CA MET A 27 7.63 -2.52 10.22
C MET A 27 9.10 -2.09 10.10
N VAL A 28 10.05 -2.96 10.47
CA VAL A 28 11.50 -2.66 10.37
C VAL A 28 11.91 -2.29 8.92
N ALA A 29 11.24 -2.88 7.92
CA ALA A 29 11.49 -2.60 6.52
C ALA A 29 10.81 -1.31 5.99
N GLY A 30 10.17 -0.53 6.87
CA GLY A 30 9.48 0.72 6.53
C GLY A 30 7.98 0.66 6.76
N ARG A 31 7.22 1.53 6.10
CA ARG A 31 5.75 1.55 6.16
C ARG A 31 5.17 0.76 4.99
N MET A 32 4.19 -0.10 5.21
CA MET A 32 3.65 -1.00 4.18
C MET A 32 2.13 -1.11 4.24
N ALA A 33 1.47 -1.37 3.10
CA ALA A 33 0.09 -1.83 3.02
C ALA A 33 -0.04 -2.98 2.02
N VAL A 34 -1.04 -3.84 2.21
CA VAL A 34 -1.41 -4.90 1.25
C VAL A 34 -2.75 -4.54 0.64
N VAL A 35 -2.82 -4.58 -0.68
CA VAL A 35 -3.95 -4.09 -1.46
C VAL A 35 -4.27 -5.04 -2.61
N ALA A 36 -5.45 -4.88 -3.19
CA ALA A 36 -5.85 -5.50 -4.43
C ALA A 36 -6.41 -4.45 -5.40
N ASP A 37 -6.16 -4.62 -6.69
CA ASP A 37 -6.84 -3.84 -7.73
C ASP A 37 -8.30 -4.33 -7.92
N PRO A 38 -9.11 -3.64 -8.75
CA PRO A 38 -10.50 -4.04 -9.00
C PRO A 38 -10.65 -5.43 -9.65
N GLU A 39 -9.61 -5.92 -10.32
CA GLU A 39 -9.58 -7.26 -10.92
C GLU A 39 -9.17 -8.34 -9.91
N GLY A 40 -8.85 -7.94 -8.68
CA GLY A 40 -8.46 -8.83 -7.58
C GLY A 40 -6.97 -9.16 -7.54
N ALA A 41 -6.13 -8.53 -8.36
CA ALA A 41 -4.69 -8.76 -8.32
C ALA A 41 -4.08 -8.15 -7.05
N ARG A 42 -3.40 -8.99 -6.26
CA ARG A 42 -2.91 -8.64 -4.92
C ARG A 42 -1.45 -8.18 -4.98
N PHE A 43 -1.13 -7.09 -4.30
CA PHE A 43 0.23 -6.59 -4.19
C PHE A 43 0.45 -5.80 -2.90
N ALA A 44 1.72 -5.59 -2.56
CA ALA A 44 2.12 -4.73 -1.45
C ALA A 44 2.71 -3.41 -1.97
N VAL A 45 2.41 -2.32 -1.28
CA VAL A 45 3.07 -1.02 -1.43
C VAL A 45 3.90 -0.74 -0.18
N ILE A 46 5.13 -0.26 -0.34
CA ILE A 46 6.06 -0.03 0.76
C ILE A 46 6.82 1.28 0.58
N LYS A 47 6.99 2.03 1.66
CA LYS A 47 7.99 3.09 1.78
C LYS A 47 9.14 2.55 2.64
N PRO A 48 10.31 2.23 2.05
CA PRO A 48 11.47 1.79 2.82
C PRO A 48 11.89 2.83 3.86
N PRO A 49 12.64 2.44 4.92
CA PRO A 49 13.20 3.41 5.86
C PRO A 49 14.11 4.38 5.12
N SER A 50 14.08 5.64 5.54
CA SER A 50 15.10 6.61 5.14
C SER A 50 16.47 6.08 5.56
N ARG A 51 17.44 6.17 4.64
CA ARG A 51 18.83 5.76 4.90
C ARG A 51 19.55 6.77 5.78
#